data_AF-A0A848YAJ7-F1
#
_entry.id   AF-A0A848YAJ7-F1
#
_cell.length_a   1.000
_cell.length_b   1.000
_cell.length_c   1.000
_cell.angle_alpha   90.00
_cell.angle_beta   90.00
_cell.angle_gamma   90.00
#
_symmetry.space_group_name_H-M   'P 1'
#
loop_
_entity.id
_entity.type
_entity.pdbx_description
1 polymer ?
#
loop_
_entity_poly.entity_id
_entity_poly.type
_entity_poly.pdbx_seq_one_letter_code
_entity_poly.pdbx_strand_id
1 'polypeptide(L)' 'MTAIPDFTKINFALPAGTSPASGENWETPEGIAVKPGYGPADTAG' A
#
# COMPACT_ATOMS: atom_id res chain seq x y z
N MET A 1 34.52 7.74 7.13
CA MET A 1 33.20 7.18 7.52
C MET A 1 32.22 8.33 7.61
N THR A 2 31.29 8.42 6.67
CA THR A 2 30.13 9.30 6.76
C THR A 2 28.95 8.45 6.31
N ALA A 3 28.26 7.86 7.29
CA ALA A 3 27.30 6.77 7.07
C ALA A 3 25.85 7.23 6.89
N ILE A 4 25.60 8.54 6.90
CA ILE A 4 24.24 9.11 6.86
C ILE A 4 24.11 10.00 5.61
N PRO A 5 23.19 9.70 4.68
CA PRO A 5 22.92 10.53 3.51
C PRO A 5 22.34 11.90 3.88
N ASP A 6 22.59 12.90 3.04
CA ASP A 6 21.95 14.21 3.13
C ASP A 6 20.59 14.18 2.41
N PHE A 7 19.52 14.00 3.17
CA PHE A 7 18.16 13.91 2.63
C PHE A 7 17.59 15.25 2.12
N THR A 8 18.25 16.39 2.39
CA THR A 8 17.84 17.68 1.79
C THR A 8 18.07 17.72 0.28
N LYS A 9 18.91 16.81 -0.24
CA LYS A 9 19.28 16.70 -1.66
C LYS A 9 18.64 15.49 -2.37
N ILE A 10 17.89 14.66 -1.64
CA ILE A 10 17.28 13.44 -2.17
C ILE A 10 15.78 13.67 -2.31
N ASN A 11 15.30 13.71 -3.55
CA ASN A 11 13.87 13.85 -3.81
C ASN A 11 13.12 12.56 -3.47
N PHE A 12 11.93 12.72 -2.90
CA PHE A 12 10.99 11.61 -2.81
C PHE A 12 10.52 11.19 -4.22
N ALA A 13 10.54 9.90 -4.49
CA ALA A 13 9.98 9.31 -5.70
C ALA A 13 9.18 8.07 -5.33
N LEU A 14 8.01 7.90 -5.95
CA LEU A 14 7.27 6.66 -5.84
C LEU A 14 8.04 5.55 -6.56
N PRO A 15 8.17 4.36 -5.96
CA PRO A 15 8.74 3.22 -6.66
C PRO A 15 7.89 2.90 -7.90
N ALA A 16 8.56 2.66 -9.03
CA ALA A 16 7.88 2.27 -10.25
C ALA A 16 7.16 0.93 -10.07
N GLY A 17 5.87 0.87 -10.41
CA GLY A 17 5.11 -0.38 -10.39
C GLY A 17 4.47 -0.74 -9.04
N THR A 18 3.96 0.24 -8.28
CA THR A 18 3.07 -0.05 -7.15
C THR A 18 1.82 -0.78 -7.67
N SER A 19 1.82 -2.11 -7.53
CA SER A 19 0.69 -2.96 -7.87
C SER A 19 -0.35 -2.86 -6.73
N PRO A 20 -1.66 -2.89 -7.05
CA PRO A 20 -2.67 -3.07 -6.01
C PRO A 20 -2.33 -4.33 -5.19
N ALA A 21 -2.60 -4.26 -3.88
CA ALA A 21 -2.45 -5.39 -2.98
C ALA A 21 -3.22 -6.59 -3.55
N SER A 22 -2.51 -7.71 -3.77
CA SER A 22 -3.03 -8.92 -4.40
C SER A 22 -3.02 -10.05 -3.39
N GLY A 23 -4.09 -10.85 -3.39
CA GLY A 23 -4.27 -11.95 -2.46
C GLY A 23 -5.74 -12.37 -2.39
N GLU A 24 -5.99 -13.51 -1.76
CA GLU A 24 -7.35 -13.94 -1.43
C GLU A 24 -7.93 -13.05 -0.33
N ASN A 25 -9.25 -12.90 -0.31
CA ASN A 25 -9.92 -12.19 0.78
C ASN A 25 -9.70 -12.95 2.10
N TRP A 26 -9.53 -12.21 3.18
CA TRP A 26 -9.53 -12.80 4.51
C TRP A 26 -10.97 -12.91 5.02
N GLU A 27 -11.41 -14.15 5.25
CA GLU A 27 -12.67 -14.43 5.94
C GLU A 27 -12.53 -14.23 7.44
N THR A 28 -13.27 -13.26 7.96
CA THR A 28 -13.33 -12.99 9.39
C THR A 28 -14.29 -13.94 10.10
N PRO A 29 -14.12 -14.19 11.42
CA PRO A 29 -15.07 -14.99 12.21
C PRO A 29 -16.52 -14.49 12.15
N GLU A 30 -16.71 -13.21 11.88
CA GLU A 30 -18.00 -12.56 11.71
C GLU A 30 -18.65 -12.84 10.34
N GLY A 31 -17.96 -13.54 9.44
CA GLY A 31 -18.44 -13.87 8.09
C GLY A 31 -18.30 -12.73 7.09
N ILE A 32 -17.34 -11.83 7.30
CA ILE A 32 -17.05 -10.70 6.40
C ILE A 32 -15.75 -10.97 5.63
N ALA A 33 -15.85 -10.92 4.30
CA ALA A 33 -14.71 -11.01 3.40
C ALA A 33 -13.95 -9.67 3.31
N VAL A 34 -12.75 -9.62 3.87
CA VAL A 34 -11.89 -8.44 3.85
C VAL A 34 -10.92 -8.49 2.67
N LYS A 35 -10.96 -7.47 1.81
CA LYS A 35 -10.07 -7.36 0.63
C LYS A 35 -8.62 -7.08 1.07
N PRO A 36 -7.62 -7.54 0.31
CA PRO A 36 -6.21 -7.24 0.57
C PRO A 36 -5.86 -5.75 0.42
N GLY A 37 -6.69 -4.98 -0.28
CA GLY A 37 -6.60 -3.54 -0.39
C GLY A 37 -7.93 -2.93 -0.83
N TYR A 38 -8.17 -1.69 -0.41
CA TYR A 38 -9.34 -0.90 -0.77
C TYR A 38 -8.90 0.38 -1.46
N GLY A 39 -9.64 0.79 -2.49
CA GLY A 39 -9.40 2.00 -3.27
C GLY A 39 -10.63 2.90 -3.33
N PRO A 40 -10.56 3.99 -4.10
CA PRO A 40 -11.64 4.98 -4.18
C PRO A 40 -13.00 4.42 -4.64
N ALA A 41 -12.99 3.35 -5.43
CA ALA A 41 -14.21 2.69 -5.89
C ALA A 41 -14.97 1.98 -4.76
N ASP A 42 -14.28 1.56 -3.70
CA ASP A 42 -14.90 0.86 -2.57
C ASP A 42 -15.75 1.78 -1.68
N THR A 43 -15.67 3.09 -1.91
CA THR A 43 -16.45 4.11 -1.18
C THR A 43 -17.50 4.80 -2.05
N ALA A 44 -17.82 4.27 -3.24
CA ALA A 44 -18.60 4.97 -4.25
C ALA A 44 -20.13 5.04 -3.99
N GLY A 45 -20.67 4.27 -3.05
CA GLY A 45 -22.09 4.31 -2.66
C GLY A 45 -22.99 3.42 -3.51
#